data_AF-F3GML2-F1
#
_entry.id   AF-F3GML2-F1
#
_cell.length_a   1.000
_cell.length_b   1.000
_cell.length_c   1.000
_cell.angle_alpha   90.00
_cell.angle_beta   90.00
_cell.angle_gamma   90.00
#
_symmetry.space_group_name_H-M   'P 1'
#
loop_
_entity.id
_entity.type
_entity.pdbx_description
1 polymer ?
#
loop_
_entity_poly.entity_id
_entity_poly.type
_entity_poly.pdbx_seq_one_letter_code
_entity_poly.pdbx_strand_id
1 'polypeptide(L)'
;SLDTPADPADAASVEEERHWLVNVIDRDQRMLPQLEMALSRIADDTFGWCDDSGEPIGLKRLLISPTTKYCIEAQERHEQIDKHQRQA
;
A
#
# COMPACT_ATOMS: atom_id res chain seq x y z
N SER A 1 20.26 -22.67 -9.78
CA SER A 1 19.07 -21.81 -9.82
C SER A 1 18.34 -22.02 -8.51
N LEU A 2 17.97 -20.98 -7.79
CA LEU A 2 17.17 -21.13 -6.57
C LEU A 2 15.75 -21.65 -6.90
N ASP A 3 15.32 -21.51 -8.15
CA ASP A 3 13.98 -21.91 -8.63
C ASP A 3 13.86 -23.39 -9.05
N THR A 4 14.96 -24.15 -9.03
CA THR A 4 14.93 -25.56 -9.44
C THR A 4 15.04 -26.44 -8.20
N PRO A 5 14.02 -27.27 -7.88
CA PRO A 5 14.08 -28.14 -6.72
C PRO A 5 15.23 -29.15 -6.88
N ALA A 6 15.99 -29.36 -5.81
CA ALA A 6 17.13 -30.27 -5.83
C ALA A 6 16.67 -31.74 -5.85
N ASP A 7 15.53 -32.04 -5.23
CA ASP A 7 14.82 -33.31 -5.36
C ASP A 7 13.27 -33.14 -5.39
N PRO A 8 12.48 -34.21 -5.65
CA PRO A 8 11.02 -34.12 -5.69
C PRO A 8 10.35 -33.73 -4.36
N ALA A 9 11.02 -33.96 -3.22
CA ALA A 9 10.50 -33.57 -1.91
C ALA A 9 10.67 -32.05 -1.68
N ASP A 10 11.71 -31.44 -2.27
CA ASP A 10 11.96 -29.99 -2.21
C ASP A 10 10.99 -29.16 -3.08
N ALA A 11 10.28 -29.80 -4.01
CA ALA A 11 9.38 -29.12 -4.96
C ALA A 11 8.29 -28.28 -4.26
N ALA A 12 7.79 -28.76 -3.10
CA ALA A 12 6.78 -28.03 -2.33
C ALA A 12 7.33 -26.73 -1.73
N SER A 13 8.54 -26.78 -1.16
CA SER A 13 9.19 -25.61 -0.56
C SER A 13 9.55 -24.55 -1.61
N VAL A 14 10.06 -24.97 -2.77
CA VAL A 14 10.38 -24.05 -3.87
C VAL A 14 9.12 -23.33 -4.38
N GLU A 15 7.99 -24.03 -4.51
CA GLU A 15 6.75 -23.38 -4.96
C GLU A 15 6.18 -22.43 -3.91
N GLU A 16 6.29 -22.75 -2.61
CA GLU A 16 5.92 -21.83 -1.52
C GLU A 16 6.75 -20.54 -1.57
N GLU A 17 8.08 -20.65 -1.71
CA GLU A 17 8.98 -19.49 -1.86
C GLU A 17 8.61 -18.67 -3.10
N ARG A 18 8.31 -19.33 -4.22
CA ARG A 18 7.88 -18.66 -5.46
C ARG A 18 6.58 -17.89 -5.27
N HIS A 19 5.59 -18.49 -4.63
CA HIS A 19 4.32 -17.84 -4.29
C HIS A 19 4.54 -16.62 -3.40
N TRP A 20 5.41 -16.73 -2.39
CA TRP A 20 5.76 -15.61 -1.52
C TRP A 20 6.40 -14.47 -2.31
N LEU A 21 7.38 -14.76 -3.19
CA LEU A 21 8.04 -13.76 -4.01
C LEU A 21 7.06 -13.01 -4.93
N VAL A 22 6.14 -13.73 -5.57
CA VAL A 22 5.10 -13.11 -6.41
C VAL A 22 4.24 -12.14 -5.60
N ASN A 23 3.84 -12.50 -4.38
CA ASN A 23 3.05 -11.63 -3.51
C ASN A 23 3.82 -10.38 -3.06
N VAL A 24 5.12 -10.52 -2.77
CA VAL A 24 5.99 -9.37 -2.44
C VAL A 24 6.10 -8.41 -3.63
N ILE A 25 6.36 -8.95 -4.82
CA ILE A 25 6.45 -8.17 -6.06
C ILE A 25 5.15 -7.43 -6.34
N ASP A 26 4.00 -8.11 -6.24
CA ASP A 26 2.68 -7.50 -6.44
C ASP A 26 2.39 -6.39 -5.42
N ARG A 27 2.78 -6.58 -4.15
CA ARG A 27 2.69 -5.52 -3.13
C ARG A 27 3.53 -4.30 -3.48
N ASP A 28 4.76 -4.50 -3.92
CA ASP A 28 5.68 -3.41 -4.30
C ASP A 28 5.18 -2.69 -5.56
N GLN A 29 4.67 -3.43 -6.55
CA GLN A 29 4.07 -2.87 -7.75
C GLN A 29 2.85 -1.99 -7.45
N ARG A 30 2.05 -2.34 -6.44
CA ARG A 30 0.92 -1.51 -5.99
C ARG A 30 1.34 -0.24 -5.25
N MET A 31 2.58 -0.16 -4.76
CA MET A 31 3.10 1.05 -4.11
C MET A 31 3.53 2.11 -5.13
N LEU A 32 4.09 1.71 -6.27
CA LEU A 32 4.53 2.62 -7.34
C LEU A 32 3.47 3.65 -7.76
N PRO A 33 2.21 3.29 -8.10
CA PRO A 33 1.21 4.27 -8.51
C PRO A 33 0.82 5.23 -7.37
N GLN A 34 0.94 4.80 -6.11
CA GLN A 34 0.68 5.68 -4.95
C GLN A 34 1.76 6.74 -4.81
N LEU A 35 3.01 6.38 -5.09
CA LEU A 35 4.13 7.32 -5.11
C LEU A 35 4.01 8.30 -6.28
N GLU A 36 3.67 7.82 -7.47
CA GLU A 36 3.42 8.67 -8.64
C GLU A 36 2.29 9.67 -8.38
N MET A 37 1.20 9.22 -7.73
CA MET A 37 0.10 10.11 -7.35
C MET A 37 0.54 11.16 -6.32
N ALA A 38 1.35 10.79 -5.33
CA ALA A 38 1.90 11.74 -4.36
C ALA A 38 2.79 12.80 -5.04
N LEU A 39 3.62 12.40 -6.01
CA LEU A 39 4.44 13.32 -6.81
C LEU A 39 3.57 14.25 -7.67
N SER A 40 2.51 13.73 -8.30
CA SER A 40 1.55 14.54 -9.05
C SER A 40 0.91 15.61 -8.16
N ARG A 41 0.58 15.26 -6.92
CA ARG A 41 -0.01 16.19 -5.96
C ARG A 41 0.95 17.27 -5.47
N ILE A 42 2.24 16.98 -5.50
CA ILE A 42 3.26 18.02 -5.25
C ILE A 42 3.30 18.97 -6.44
N ALA A 43 3.21 18.46 -7.67
CA ALA A 43 3.26 19.27 -8.88
C ALA A 43 2.03 20.18 -9.05
N ASP A 44 0.87 19.82 -8.49
CA ASP A 44 -0.38 20.60 -8.55
C ASP A 44 -0.64 21.45 -7.29
N ASP A 45 0.33 21.53 -6.36
CA ASP A 45 0.23 22.23 -5.07
C ASP A 45 -0.90 21.75 -4.13
N THR A 46 -1.44 20.54 -4.35
CA THR A 46 -2.46 19.93 -3.47
C THR A 46 -1.89 18.96 -2.43
N PHE A 47 -0.57 18.77 -2.41
CA PHE A 47 0.10 17.90 -1.46
C PHE A 47 -0.10 18.39 -0.01
N GLY A 48 -0.39 17.45 0.88
CA GLY A 48 -0.60 17.72 2.30
C GLY A 48 -2.01 18.13 2.69
N TRP A 49 -2.98 18.08 1.76
CA TRP A 49 -4.41 18.29 2.04
C TRP A 49 -5.19 16.98 1.96
N CYS A 50 -6.22 16.81 2.79
CA CYS A 50 -7.04 15.60 2.80
C CYS A 50 -7.97 15.57 1.59
N ASP A 51 -7.98 14.48 0.83
CA ASP A 51 -8.84 14.33 -0.37
C ASP A 51 -10.34 14.27 -0.04
N ASP A 52 -10.68 13.94 1.21
CA ASP A 52 -12.07 13.78 1.65
C ASP A 52 -12.60 15.04 2.34
N SER A 53 -11.87 15.56 3.34
CA SER A 53 -12.32 16.74 4.11
C SER A 53 -11.74 18.08 3.64
N GLY A 54 -10.69 18.08 2.83
CA GLY A 54 -9.95 19.29 2.46
C GLY A 54 -9.08 19.87 3.60
N GLU A 55 -9.00 19.20 4.74
CA GLU A 55 -8.20 19.65 5.89
C GLU A 55 -6.72 19.31 5.75
N PRO A 56 -5.81 20.03 6.44
CA PRO A 56 -4.39 19.73 6.38
C PRO A 56 -4.06 18.36 6.99
N ILE A 57 -3.28 17.57 6.27
CA ILE A 57 -2.69 16.33 6.77
C ILE A 57 -1.52 16.70 7.69
N GLY A 58 -1.53 16.16 8.91
CA GLY A 58 -0.49 16.45 9.89
C GLY A 58 0.91 16.13 9.36
N LEU A 59 1.86 17.08 9.52
CA LEU A 59 3.22 16.95 8.99
C LEU A 59 3.93 15.67 9.45
N LYS A 60 3.78 15.28 10.72
CA LYS A 60 4.35 14.03 11.24
C LYS A 60 3.84 12.80 10.48
N ARG A 61 2.59 12.81 10.02
CA ARG A 61 1.99 11.72 9.23
C ARG A 61 2.61 11.67 7.84
N LEU A 62 2.77 12.81 7.17
CA LEU A 62 3.43 12.90 5.84
C LEU A 62 4.90 12.46 5.89
N LEU A 63 5.62 12.79 6.97
CA LEU A 63 7.01 12.36 7.17
C LEU A 63 7.14 10.84 7.36
N ILE A 64 6.14 10.20 7.99
CA ILE A 64 6.11 8.75 8.17
C ILE A 64 5.64 8.05 6.89
N SER A 65 4.63 8.61 6.21
CA SER A 65 4.06 8.05 4.99
C SER A 65 3.70 9.18 4.02
N PRO A 66 4.56 9.47 3.03
CA PRO A 66 4.33 10.57 2.08
C PRO A 66 3.25 10.25 1.04
N THR A 67 2.79 9.00 0.94
CA THR A 67 1.71 8.58 0.02
C THR A 67 0.32 8.69 0.65
N THR A 68 0.20 9.12 1.91
CA THR A 68 -1.10 9.31 2.57
C THR A 68 -1.91 10.41 1.88
N LYS A 69 -3.15 10.09 1.52
CA LYS A 69 -4.09 11.03 0.91
C LYS A 69 -5.16 11.59 1.85
N TYR A 70 -5.27 11.01 3.05
CA TYR A 70 -6.29 11.37 4.03
C TYR A 70 -5.69 11.88 5.33
N CYS A 71 -6.42 12.79 5.99
CA CYS A 71 -6.20 13.12 7.40
C CYS A 71 -6.59 11.93 8.29
N ILE A 72 -6.22 11.98 9.57
CA ILE A 72 -6.46 10.88 10.52
C ILE A 72 -7.95 10.59 10.63
N GLU A 73 -8.78 11.62 10.81
CA GLU A 73 -10.22 11.46 10.99
C GLU A 73 -10.90 10.86 9.75
N ALA A 74 -10.51 11.31 8.55
CA ALA A 74 -11.02 10.75 7.30
C ALA A 74 -10.57 9.30 7.10
N GLN A 75 -9.32 8.96 7.44
CA GLN A 75 -8.82 7.59 7.38
C GLN A 75 -9.58 6.67 8.34
N GLU A 76 -9.79 7.11 9.59
CA GLU A 76 -10.56 6.35 10.59
C GLU A 76 -11.98 6.07 10.10
N ARG A 77 -12.63 7.07 9.48
CA ARG A 77 -13.97 6.92 8.90
C ARG A 77 -14.01 5.86 7.80
N HIS A 78 -13.06 5.89 6.86
CA HIS A 78 -12.94 4.88 5.80
C HIS A 78 -12.73 3.48 6.39
N GLU A 79 -11.84 3.34 7.37
CA GLU A 79 -11.57 2.06 8.02
C GLU A 79 -12.80 1.51 8.77
N GLN A 80 -13.62 2.38 9.38
CA GLN A 80 -14.88 1.95 9.98
C GLN A 80 -15.85 1.44 8.91
N ILE A 81 -16.04 2.16 7.80
CA ILE A 81 -16.93 1.74 6.71
C ILE A 81 -16.48 0.39 6.13
N ASP A 82 -15.19 0.24 5.86
CA ASP A 82 -14.60 -1.00 5.33
C ASP A 82 -14.82 -2.19 6.26
N LYS A 83 -14.71 -1.99 7.59
CA LYS A 83 -14.99 -3.05 8.58
C LYS A 83 -16.43 -3.55 8.49
N HIS A 84 -17.40 -2.65 8.37
CA HIS A 84 -18.81 -3.03 8.25
C HIS A 84 -19.06 -3.78 6.93
N GLN A 85 -18.43 -3.35 5.82
CA GLN A 85 -18.58 -4.00 4.52
C GLN A 85 -17.99 -5.42 4.47
N ARG A 86 -16.89 -5.68 5.19
CA ARG A 86 -16.29 -7.02 5.26
C ARG A 86 -17.06 -7.99 6.16
N GLN A 87 -17.94 -7.48 7.02
CA GLN A 87 -18.74 -8.26 7.97
C GLN A 87 -20.16 -8.55 7.47
N ALA A 88 -20.61 -7.85 6.42
CA ALA A 88 -21.89 -8.06 5.74
C ALA A 88 -21.75 -9.08 4.60
#